data_AF-A0A426JTR6-F1
#
_entry.id   AF-A0A426JTR6-F1
#
_cell.length_a   1.000
_cell.length_b   1.000
_cell.length_c   1.000
_cell.angle_alpha   90.00
_cell.angle_beta   90.00
_cell.angle_gamma   90.00
#
_symmetry.space_group_name_H-M   'P 1'
#
loop_
_entity.id
_entity.type
_entity.pdbx_description
1 polymer ?
#
loop_
_entity_poly.entity_id
_entity_poly.type
_entity_poly.pdbx_seq_one_letter_code
_entity_poly.pdbx_strand_id
1 'polypeptide(L)'
;MTIEQFLQNFYCKVDIQNQGNINLAITTETIRRADNVVVDRVKTNYDIQDMSQKIGDSQTAISLMPFDWEKIVDHTKRAHIDYFAQRAPIDDFYALDRQTNSDISKFYQ
;
A
#
# COMPACT_ATOMS: atom_id res chain seq x y z
N MET A 1 16.11 -10.48 5.98
CA MET A 1 16.14 -9.57 7.16
C MET A 1 14.85 -9.79 7.94
N THR A 2 14.83 -9.69 9.26
CA THR A 2 13.57 -9.86 10.00
C THR A 2 12.69 -8.61 9.92
N ILE A 3 11.39 -8.76 10.18
CA ILE A 3 10.46 -7.62 10.30
C ILE A 3 10.97 -6.62 11.36
N GLU A 4 11.48 -7.12 12.49
CA GLU A 4 12.01 -6.28 13.57
C GLU A 4 13.23 -5.47 13.11
N GLN A 5 14.16 -6.09 12.37
CA GLN A 5 15.30 -5.39 11.80
C GLN A 5 14.85 -4.32 10.80
N PHE A 6 13.83 -4.61 9.98
CA PHE A 6 13.25 -3.61 9.09
C PHE A 6 12.71 -2.43 9.91
N LEU A 7 11.86 -2.68 10.90
CA LEU A 7 11.21 -1.63 11.69
C LEU A 7 12.19 -0.80 12.54
N GLN A 8 13.32 -1.39 12.95
CA GLN A 8 14.40 -0.70 13.66
C GLN A 8 15.20 0.26 12.76
N ASN A 9 15.32 -0.05 11.47
CA ASN A 9 16.18 0.69 10.55
C ASN A 9 15.40 1.55 9.55
N PHE A 10 14.14 1.21 9.30
CA PHE A 10 13.31 1.79 8.27
C PHE A 10 11.87 2.01 8.77
N TYR A 11 11.17 2.90 8.08
CA TYR A 11 9.72 3.03 8.15
C TYR A 11 9.19 3.47 6.78
N CYS A 12 7.91 3.29 6.56
CA CYS A 12 7.23 3.76 5.38
C CYS A 12 6.45 5.04 5.69
N LYS A 13 6.43 5.97 4.75
CA LYS A 13 5.52 7.11 4.75
C LYS A 13 4.57 6.96 3.57
N VAL A 14 3.29 7.17 3.81
CA VAL A 14 2.27 7.16 2.74
C VAL A 14 1.74 8.57 2.52
N ASP A 15 1.67 8.97 1.26
CA ASP A 15 1.06 10.21 0.83
C ASP A 15 -0.04 9.90 -0.19
N ILE A 16 -1.25 10.37 0.11
CA ILE A 16 -2.43 10.15 -0.73
C ILE A 16 -2.87 11.51 -1.24
N GLN A 17 -2.64 11.74 -2.54
CA GLN A 17 -2.99 12.99 -3.18
C GLN A 17 -4.17 12.79 -4.11
N ASN A 18 -5.22 13.56 -3.89
CA ASN A 18 -6.29 13.72 -4.86
C ASN A 18 -5.92 14.84 -5.83
N GLN A 19 -5.53 14.49 -7.06
CA GLN A 19 -5.15 15.44 -8.09
C GLN A 19 -6.40 15.88 -8.88
N GLY A 20 -7.22 16.72 -8.23
CA GLY A 20 -8.49 17.19 -8.77
C GLY A 20 -9.62 16.16 -8.61
N ASN A 21 -10.43 15.99 -9.66
CA ASN A 21 -11.50 14.97 -9.72
C ASN A 21 -11.15 13.81 -10.67
N ILE A 22 -9.89 13.72 -11.09
CA ILE A 22 -9.47 12.84 -12.19
C ILE A 22 -8.56 11.72 -11.68
N ASN A 23 -7.57 12.04 -10.84
CA ASN A 23 -6.57 11.05 -10.43
C ASN A 23 -6.40 10.99 -8.91
N LEU A 24 -6.39 9.77 -8.37
CA LEU A 24 -5.92 9.48 -7.02
C LEU A 24 -4.51 8.90 -7.11
N ALA A 25 -3.53 9.61 -6.55
CA ALA A 25 -2.15 9.16 -6.46
C ALA A 25 -1.85 8.68 -5.04
N ILE A 26 -1.44 7.42 -4.90
CA ILE A 26 -0.94 6.85 -3.65
C ILE A 26 0.55 6.67 -3.82
N THR A 27 1.34 7.40 -3.03
CA THR A 27 2.80 7.27 -2.99
C THR A 27 3.19 6.66 -1.67
N THR A 28 4.07 5.66 -1.68
CA THR A 28 4.71 5.17 -0.47
C THR A 28 6.21 5.29 -0.62
N GLU A 29 6.84 5.83 0.42
CA GLU A 29 8.28 6.03 0.51
C GLU A 29 8.80 5.16 1.64
N THR A 30 9.88 4.42 1.40
CA THR A 30 10.66 3.79 2.47
C THR A 30 11.75 4.76 2.89
N ILE A 31 11.81 5.06 4.19
CA ILE A 31 12.71 6.03 4.79
C ILE A 31 13.62 5.30 5.77
N ARG A 32 14.92 5.53 5.65
CA ARG A 32 15.91 5.04 6.62
C ARG A 32 15.91 5.95 7.86
N ARG A 33 15.78 5.35 9.04
CA ARG A 33 15.69 6.08 10.32
C ARG A 33 16.97 6.78 10.74
N ALA A 34 18.12 6.23 10.37
CA ALA A 34 19.43 6.74 10.80
C ALA A 34 19.68 8.19 10.34
N ASP A 35 19.14 8.56 9.18
CA ASP A 35 19.39 9.85 8.54
C ASP A 35 18.15 10.48 7.88
N ASN A 36 16.97 9.87 8.06
CA ASN A 36 15.70 10.28 7.44
C ASN A 36 15.77 10.42 5.90
N VAL A 37 16.63 9.62 5.25
CA VAL A 37 16.75 9.61 3.80
C VAL A 37 15.74 8.63 3.18
N VAL A 38 15.06 9.07 2.12
CA VAL A 38 14.22 8.21 1.29
C VAL A 38 15.11 7.24 0.53
N VAL A 39 14.96 5.94 0.78
CA VAL A 39 15.75 4.87 0.15
C VAL A 39 15.03 4.22 -1.02
N ASP A 40 13.70 4.24 -1.02
CA ASP A 40 12.88 3.74 -2.12
C ASP A 40 11.53 4.46 -2.15
N ARG A 41 10.89 4.46 -3.31
CA ARG A 41 9.58 5.09 -3.54
C ARG A 41 8.81 4.31 -4.60
N VAL A 42 7.55 4.03 -4.29
CA VAL A 42 6.59 3.46 -5.25
C VAL A 42 5.36 4.36 -5.32
N LYS A 43 4.81 4.50 -6.53
CA LYS A 43 3.64 5.33 -6.79
C LYS A 43 2.64 4.54 -7.63
N THR A 44 1.41 4.50 -7.16
CA THR A 44 0.25 4.00 -7.91
C THR A 44 -0.68 5.17 -8.22
N ASN A 45 -1.12 5.29 -9.47
CA ASN A 45 -2.12 6.26 -9.88
C ASN A 45 -3.39 5.52 -10.29
N TYR A 46 -4.52 5.97 -9.78
CA TYR A 46 -5.84 5.53 -10.17
C TYR A 46 -6.57 6.65 -10.89
N ASP A 47 -7.13 6.34 -12.05
CA ASP A 47 -8.16 7.18 -12.65
C ASP A 47 -9.45 7.02 -11.82
N ILE A 48 -9.95 8.13 -11.29
CA ILE A 48 -11.10 8.16 -10.38
C ILE A 48 -12.37 7.75 -11.11
N GLN A 49 -12.55 8.11 -12.38
CA GLN A 49 -13.75 7.78 -13.13
C GLN A 49 -13.78 6.28 -13.45
N ASP A 50 -12.69 5.76 -14.00
CA ASP A 50 -12.57 4.32 -14.30
C ASP A 50 -12.70 3.47 -13.04
N MET A 51 -12.04 3.86 -11.95
CA MET A 51 -12.11 3.10 -10.71
C MET A 51 -13.47 3.20 -10.03
N SER A 52 -14.13 4.36 -10.07
CA SER A 52 -15.50 4.50 -9.55
C SER A 52 -16.49 3.66 -10.33
N GLN A 53 -16.32 3.54 -11.66
CA GLN A 53 -17.12 2.65 -12.48
C GLN A 53 -16.90 1.18 -12.07
N LYS A 54 -15.65 0.74 -11.94
CA LYS A 54 -15.30 -0.62 -11.46
C LYS A 54 -15.85 -0.92 -10.06
N ILE A 55 -15.80 0.06 -9.16
CA ILE A 55 -16.44 -0.04 -7.84
C ILE A 55 -17.94 -0.24 -8.01
N GLY A 56 -18.62 0.57 -8.84
CA GLY A 56 -20.04 0.43 -9.13
C GLY A 56 -20.40 -0.95 -9.68
N ASP A 57 -19.64 -1.46 -10.64
CA ASP A 57 -19.83 -2.79 -11.23
C ASP A 57 -19.64 -3.90 -10.18
N SER A 58 -18.74 -3.70 -9.22
CA SER A 58 -18.49 -4.61 -8.11
C SER A 58 -19.59 -4.61 -7.04
N GLN A 59 -20.56 -3.68 -7.08
CA GLN A 59 -21.68 -3.63 -6.13
C GLN A 59 -22.95 -4.30 -6.66
N THR A 60 -22.85 -5.03 -7.76
CA THR A 60 -23.96 -5.86 -8.26
C THR A 60 -24.24 -7.04 -7.34
N ALA A 61 -25.49 -7.52 -7.32
CA ALA A 61 -25.93 -8.63 -6.46
C ALA A 61 -25.20 -9.98 -6.74
N ILE A 62 -24.48 -10.07 -7.84
CA ILE A 62 -23.71 -11.26 -8.27
C ILE A 62 -22.23 -11.13 -7.84
N SER A 63 -21.78 -9.95 -7.44
CA SER A 63 -20.38 -9.72 -7.08
C SER A 63 -20.01 -10.45 -5.79
N LEU A 64 -18.99 -11.31 -5.88
CA LEU A 64 -18.46 -12.08 -4.75
C LEU A 64 -17.56 -11.23 -3.82
N MET A 65 -17.11 -10.06 -4.28
CA MET A 65 -16.28 -9.13 -3.51
C MET A 65 -16.61 -7.69 -3.88
N PRO A 66 -17.51 -7.02 -3.13
CA PRO A 66 -17.72 -5.59 -3.29
C PRO A 66 -16.47 -4.83 -2.85
N PHE A 67 -15.92 -4.04 -3.78
CA PHE A 67 -14.81 -3.14 -3.53
C PHE A 67 -15.33 -1.74 -3.19
N ASP A 68 -14.49 -1.00 -2.47
CA ASP A 68 -14.69 0.41 -2.13
C ASP A 68 -13.31 1.08 -2.11
N TRP A 69 -13.29 2.42 -2.05
CA TRP A 69 -12.05 3.18 -2.07
C TRP A 69 -11.14 2.87 -0.88
N GLU A 70 -11.70 2.55 0.29
CA GLU A 70 -10.91 2.20 1.48
C GLU A 70 -10.15 0.89 1.26
N LYS A 71 -10.81 -0.14 0.73
CA LYS A 71 -10.19 -1.42 0.36
C LYS A 71 -9.14 -1.26 -0.72
N ILE A 72 -9.36 -0.40 -1.70
CA ILE A 72 -8.37 -0.11 -2.75
C ILE A 72 -7.13 0.54 -2.13
N VAL A 73 -7.30 1.52 -1.25
CA VAL A 73 -6.19 2.18 -0.55
C VAL A 73 -5.42 1.17 0.30
N ASP A 74 -6.10 0.34 1.11
CA ASP A 74 -5.45 -0.69 1.93
C ASP A 74 -4.70 -1.72 1.06
N HIS A 75 -5.33 -2.19 -0.01
CA HIS A 75 -4.70 -3.14 -0.93
C HIS A 75 -3.46 -2.53 -1.61
N THR A 76 -3.53 -1.26 -2.00
CA THR A 76 -2.39 -0.53 -2.59
C THR A 76 -1.25 -0.39 -1.59
N LYS A 77 -1.56 -0.02 -0.34
CA LYS A 77 -0.58 0.05 0.75
C LYS A 77 0.14 -1.29 0.96
N ARG A 78 -0.60 -2.40 1.00
CA ARG A 78 -0.04 -3.75 1.10
C ARG A 78 0.85 -4.10 -0.09
N ALA A 79 0.39 -3.84 -1.31
CA ALA A 79 1.15 -4.09 -2.52
C ALA A 79 2.46 -3.28 -2.55
N HIS A 80 2.43 -2.03 -2.07
CA HIS A 80 3.62 -1.20 -1.95
C HIS A 80 4.62 -1.76 -0.93
N ILE A 81 4.15 -2.20 0.24
CA ILE A 81 5.02 -2.85 1.24
C ILE A 81 5.60 -4.15 0.66
N ASP A 82 4.77 -4.96 -0.01
CA ASP A 82 5.21 -6.21 -0.62
C ASP A 82 6.32 -5.96 -1.66
N TYR A 83 6.15 -4.93 -2.48
CA TYR A 83 7.18 -4.47 -3.42
C TYR A 83 8.51 -4.14 -2.73
N PHE A 84 8.48 -3.43 -1.59
CA PHE A 84 9.70 -3.15 -0.82
C PHE A 84 10.27 -4.41 -0.17
N ALA A 85 9.42 -5.28 0.36
CA ALA A 85 9.83 -6.55 0.97
C ALA A 85 10.50 -7.48 -0.06
N GLN A 86 10.09 -7.45 -1.32
CA GLN A 86 10.75 -8.22 -2.39
C GLN A 86 12.14 -7.64 -2.75
N ARG A 87 12.31 -6.32 -2.68
CA ARG A 87 13.59 -5.64 -3.02
C ARG A 87 14.60 -5.66 -1.89
N ALA A 88 14.11 -5.56 -0.67
CA ALA A 88 14.86 -5.71 0.57
C ALA A 88 14.29 -6.94 1.30
N PRO A 89 14.66 -8.17 0.90
CA PRO A 89 14.03 -9.43 1.35
C PRO A 89 13.83 -9.46 2.86
N ILE A 90 12.56 -9.31 3.26
CA ILE A 90 12.11 -9.53 4.63
C ILE A 90 11.70 -11.00 4.74
N ASP A 91 12.32 -11.71 5.67
CA ASP A 91 12.18 -13.16 5.81
C ASP A 91 10.74 -13.49 6.22
N ASP A 92 10.13 -14.44 5.51
CA ASP A 92 8.77 -14.95 5.75
C ASP A 92 7.66 -13.88 5.81
N PHE A 93 7.86 -12.77 5.10
CA PHE A 93 6.91 -11.67 5.10
C PHE A 93 6.24 -11.46 3.75
N TYR A 94 4.92 -11.64 3.75
CA TYR A 94 4.03 -11.48 2.59
C TYR A 94 2.94 -10.48 2.96
N ALA A 95 3.09 -9.22 2.56
CA ALA A 95 2.21 -8.12 3.03
C ALA A 95 0.79 -8.22 2.47
N LEU A 96 0.66 -8.87 1.30
CA LEU A 96 -0.61 -9.14 0.63
C LEU A 96 -1.43 -10.23 1.34
N ASP A 97 -0.79 -11.11 2.13
CA ASP A 97 -1.48 -12.12 2.91
C ASP A 97 -2.10 -11.49 4.18
N ARG A 98 -3.40 -11.19 4.10
CA ARG A 98 -4.16 -10.62 5.22
C ARG A 98 -4.39 -11.59 6.38
N GLN A 99 -4.27 -12.90 6.17
CA GLN A 99 -4.45 -13.88 7.26
C GLN A 99 -3.22 -13.88 8.16
N THR A 100 -2.03 -13.85 7.57
CA THR A 100 -0.76 -13.88 8.31
C THR A 100 -0.28 -12.49 8.71
N ASN A 101 -0.54 -11.47 7.89
CA ASN A 101 -0.11 -10.08 8.12
C ASN A 101 -1.33 -9.14 8.15
N SER A 102 -2.23 -9.37 9.09
CA SER A 102 -3.46 -8.58 9.25
C SER A 102 -3.18 -7.10 9.52
N ASP A 103 -2.14 -6.79 10.28
CA ASP A 103 -1.74 -5.42 10.62
C ASP A 103 -0.44 -4.98 9.94
N ILE A 104 -0.59 -4.10 8.95
CA ILE A 104 0.52 -3.42 8.26
C ILE A 104 0.76 -1.99 8.79
N SER A 105 -0.04 -1.50 9.74
CA SER A 105 0.08 -0.14 10.28
C SER A 105 1.43 0.10 10.94
N LYS A 106 2.03 -0.95 11.53
CA LYS A 106 3.37 -0.94 12.15
C LYS A 106 4.49 -0.47 11.21
N PHE A 107 4.30 -0.59 9.89
CA PHE A 107 5.28 -0.14 8.90
C PHE A 107 5.18 1.36 8.62
N TYR A 108 4.06 2.01 8.94
CA TYR A 108 3.81 3.41 8.61
C TYR A 108 4.07 4.35 9.79
N GLN A 109 4.65 5.52 9.49
CA GLN A 109 4.74 6.66 10.41
C GLN A 109 4.36 7.97 9.71
#